data_AF-A0AAW7PMN6-F1
#
_entry.id   AF-A0AAW7PMN6-F1
#
_cell.length_a   1.000
_cell.length_b   1.000
_cell.length_c   1.000
_cell.angle_alpha   90.00
_cell.angle_beta   90.00
_cell.angle_gamma   90.00
#
_symmetry.space_group_name_H-M   'P 1'
#
loop_
_entity.id
_entity.type
_entity.pdbx_description
1 polymer ?
#
loop_
_entity_poly.entity_id
_entity_poly.type
_entity_poly.pdbx_seq_one_letter_code
_entity_poly.pdbx_strand_id
1 'polypeptide(L)'
;MINMIQLKQVLRNKRFLLFTIFIPVTWYIFLYNIQQGIVPNIMLGIAVFIGIIGNSLATFSKRISSNIGFYSFESKFTKYSVKKYLLDQTFVQIILNSLIFIVVLGIAVAFFKFPITGNLAIQFLLLTMMGIYFSIIGFVLGVRLDSQILDTVSFPIIILASMTIIPFATLGAKEGFMGLVSKLQMIFPGYYYTNIINSISSGKEINLTDFILFVTVFILNILPLYFLVPKVKFVKAK
;
A
#
# COMPACT_ATOMS: atom_id res chain seq x y z
N MET A 1 9.96 19.37 -12.27
CA MET A 1 11.09 19.68 -11.36
C MET A 1 10.83 19.22 -9.92
N ILE A 2 9.68 19.56 -9.33
CA ILE A 2 9.30 19.18 -7.95
C ILE A 2 9.26 17.64 -7.75
N ASN A 3 8.66 16.88 -8.67
CA ASN A 3 8.55 15.41 -8.54
C ASN A 3 9.92 14.70 -8.49
N MET A 4 10.92 15.22 -9.20
CA MET A 4 12.27 14.66 -9.24
C MET A 4 13.06 14.98 -7.96
N ILE A 5 12.84 16.17 -7.36
CA ILE A 5 13.38 16.53 -6.05
C ILE A 5 12.77 15.64 -4.96
N GLN A 6 11.44 15.46 -5.00
CA GLN A 6 10.73 14.60 -4.07
C GLN A 6 11.20 13.15 -4.17
N LEU A 7 11.37 12.61 -5.40
CA LEU A 7 11.87 11.26 -5.61
C LEU A 7 13.28 11.06 -5.03
N LYS A 8 14.20 12.01 -5.27
CA LYS A 8 15.54 11.98 -4.67
C LYS A 8 15.51 12.00 -3.15
N GLN A 9 14.62 12.79 -2.55
CA GLN A 9 14.46 12.83 -1.09
C GLN A 9 13.93 11.50 -0.53
N VAL A 10 13.04 10.82 -1.26
CA VAL A 10 12.55 9.49 -0.86
C VAL A 10 13.66 8.46 -0.88
N LEU A 11 14.36 8.35 -2.01
CA LEU A 11 15.37 7.32 -2.24
C LEU A 11 16.58 7.46 -1.31
N ARG A 12 16.91 8.69 -0.89
CA ARG A 12 17.99 8.95 0.07
C ARG A 12 17.59 8.70 1.53
N ASN A 13 16.31 8.46 1.81
CA ASN A 13 15.84 8.25 3.17
C ASN A 13 16.12 6.81 3.62
N LYS A 14 16.97 6.65 4.65
CA LYS A 14 17.29 5.34 5.24
C LYS A 14 16.05 4.58 5.72
N ARG A 15 15.02 5.30 6.20
CA ARG A 15 13.75 4.71 6.63
C ARG A 15 12.97 4.14 5.43
N PHE A 16 12.98 4.84 4.30
CA PHE A 16 12.38 4.32 3.07
C PHE A 16 13.09 3.03 2.63
N LEU A 17 14.43 3.05 2.52
CA LEU A 17 15.20 1.86 2.15
C LEU A 17 14.91 0.67 3.08
N LEU A 18 14.81 0.91 4.39
CA LEU A 18 14.50 -0.13 5.37
C LEU A 18 13.08 -0.68 5.21
N PHE A 19 12.05 0.16 5.33
CA PHE A 19 10.66 -0.29 5.39
C PHE A 19 10.06 -0.66 4.03
N THR A 20 10.64 -0.14 2.94
CA THR A 20 10.06 -0.25 1.60
C THR A 20 10.84 -1.18 0.68
N ILE A 21 12.12 -1.45 0.98
CA ILE A 21 12.94 -2.38 0.18
C ILE A 21 13.40 -3.56 1.04
N PHE A 22 14.09 -3.31 2.15
CA PHE A 22 14.69 -4.36 2.96
C PHE A 22 13.67 -5.28 3.64
N ILE A 23 12.64 -4.70 4.30
CA ILE A 23 11.59 -5.48 4.97
C ILE A 23 10.81 -6.36 3.97
N PRO A 24 10.32 -5.84 2.83
CA PRO A 24 9.63 -6.67 1.82
C PRO A 24 10.45 -7.86 1.33
N VAL A 25 11.73 -7.65 1.08
CA VAL A 25 12.65 -8.71 0.64
C VAL A 25 12.83 -9.76 1.73
N THR A 26 13.13 -9.32 2.96
CA THR A 26 13.26 -10.21 4.11
C THR A 26 11.98 -11.01 4.33
N TRP A 27 10.82 -10.37 4.17
CA TRP A 27 9.52 -11.01 4.32
C TRP A 27 9.27 -12.06 3.23
N TYR A 28 9.64 -11.78 1.98
CA TYR A 28 9.55 -12.77 0.90
C TYR A 28 10.38 -14.01 1.21
N ILE A 29 11.65 -13.81 1.64
CA ILE A 29 12.54 -14.91 2.03
C ILE A 29 11.94 -15.71 3.19
N PHE A 30 11.41 -15.03 4.22
CA PHE A 30 10.78 -15.67 5.36
C PHE A 30 9.58 -16.53 4.95
N LEU A 31 8.65 -15.96 4.16
CA LEU A 31 7.48 -16.69 3.68
C LEU A 31 7.88 -17.91 2.86
N TYR A 32 8.85 -17.77 1.95
CA TYR A 32 9.34 -18.87 1.10
C TYR A 32 9.82 -20.06 1.92
N ASN A 33 10.51 -19.80 3.04
CA ASN A 33 11.08 -20.85 3.88
C ASN A 33 10.06 -21.50 4.83
N ILE A 34 8.98 -20.80 5.20
CA ILE A 34 8.06 -21.26 6.26
C ILE A 34 6.75 -21.81 5.72
N GLN A 35 6.20 -21.22 4.66
CA GLN A 35 4.88 -21.59 4.16
C GLN A 35 4.98 -22.45 2.91
N GLN A 36 5.04 -23.76 3.12
CA GLN A 36 4.92 -24.77 2.08
C GLN A 36 3.45 -24.83 1.60
N GLY A 37 3.22 -24.75 0.28
CA GLY A 37 1.88 -24.91 -0.32
C GLY A 37 1.11 -23.63 -0.64
N ILE A 38 1.66 -22.43 -0.33
CA ILE A 38 1.10 -21.18 -0.85
C ILE A 38 1.62 -20.96 -2.27
N VAL A 39 0.73 -20.52 -3.15
CA VAL A 39 1.05 -20.12 -4.51
C VAL A 39 2.13 -19.02 -4.49
N PRO A 40 3.25 -19.16 -5.23
CA PRO A 40 4.34 -18.18 -5.23
C PRO A 40 3.88 -16.75 -5.50
N ASN A 41 2.92 -16.54 -6.39
CA ASN A 41 2.34 -15.22 -6.69
C ASN A 41 1.69 -14.56 -5.47
N ILE A 42 1.02 -15.32 -4.60
CA ILE A 42 0.42 -14.78 -3.37
C ILE A 42 1.54 -14.33 -2.41
N MET A 43 2.60 -15.12 -2.28
CA MET A 43 3.75 -14.78 -1.43
C MET A 43 4.47 -13.52 -1.91
N LEU A 44 4.71 -13.42 -3.23
CA LEU A 44 5.23 -12.21 -3.87
C LEU A 44 4.31 -11.02 -3.61
N GLY A 45 2.99 -11.23 -3.74
CA GLY A 45 1.97 -10.22 -3.51
C GLY A 45 2.01 -9.66 -2.09
N ILE A 46 2.04 -10.53 -1.08
CA ILE A 46 2.12 -10.14 0.33
C ILE A 46 3.42 -9.35 0.59
N ALA A 47 4.56 -9.84 0.09
CA ALA A 47 5.86 -9.20 0.29
C ALA A 47 5.91 -7.79 -0.32
N VAL A 48 5.53 -7.65 -1.59
CA VAL A 48 5.47 -6.35 -2.27
C VAL A 48 4.49 -5.42 -1.57
N PHE A 49 3.33 -5.94 -1.16
CA PHE A 49 2.30 -5.16 -0.51
C PHE A 49 2.74 -4.56 0.83
N ILE A 50 3.50 -5.30 1.65
CA ILE A 50 4.10 -4.75 2.87
C ILE A 50 4.98 -3.54 2.56
N GLY A 51 5.76 -3.59 1.48
CA GLY A 51 6.60 -2.48 1.03
C GLY A 51 5.78 -1.27 0.60
N ILE A 52 4.73 -1.53 -0.19
CA ILE A 52 3.79 -0.51 -0.68
C ILE A 52 3.10 0.19 0.50
N ILE A 53 2.58 -0.58 1.47
CA ILE A 53 1.95 -0.02 2.68
C ILE A 53 3.00 0.74 3.50
N GLY A 54 4.18 0.19 3.72
CA GLY A 54 5.26 0.84 4.46
C GLY A 54 5.61 2.21 3.87
N ASN A 55 5.69 2.32 2.55
CA ASN A 55 5.88 3.60 1.89
C ASN A 55 4.68 4.53 2.06
N SER A 56 3.47 4.04 1.75
CA SER A 56 2.25 4.84 1.68
C SER A 56 1.76 5.32 3.05
N LEU A 57 1.93 4.50 4.10
CA LEU A 57 1.42 4.78 5.44
C LEU A 57 2.48 5.30 6.40
N ALA A 58 3.72 4.82 6.40
CA ALA A 58 4.74 5.34 7.33
C ALA A 58 5.51 6.51 6.74
N THR A 59 6.07 6.33 5.54
CA THR A 59 6.99 7.33 4.97
C THR A 59 6.23 8.52 4.39
N PHE A 60 5.16 8.25 3.63
CA PHE A 60 4.38 9.27 2.98
C PHE A 60 3.55 10.09 3.96
N SER A 61 2.78 9.46 4.87
CA SER A 61 1.99 10.19 5.87
C SER A 61 2.84 11.15 6.72
N LYS A 62 4.02 10.70 7.16
CA LYS A 62 4.94 11.52 7.94
C LYS A 62 5.45 12.71 7.14
N ARG A 63 5.81 12.50 5.86
CA ARG A 63 6.23 13.59 4.97
C ARG A 63 5.12 14.62 4.79
N ILE A 64 3.89 14.16 4.62
CA ILE A 64 2.72 15.04 4.57
C ILE A 64 2.62 15.83 5.88
N SER A 65 2.63 15.16 7.03
CA SER A 65 2.51 15.81 8.35
C SER A 65 3.59 16.87 8.58
N SER A 66 4.84 16.59 8.23
CA SER A 66 5.96 17.53 8.39
C SER A 66 5.90 18.72 7.42
N ASN A 67 5.39 18.55 6.20
CA ASN A 67 5.44 19.59 5.17
C ASN A 67 4.11 20.33 4.94
N ILE A 68 2.99 19.82 5.45
CA ILE A 68 1.67 20.38 5.14
C ILE A 68 1.46 21.79 5.69
N GLY A 69 2.13 22.16 6.79
CA GLY A 69 2.10 23.53 7.31
C GLY A 69 2.71 24.52 6.31
N PHE A 70 3.83 24.16 5.70
CA PHE A 70 4.49 24.94 4.65
C PHE A 70 3.60 25.04 3.39
N TYR A 71 3.07 23.93 2.90
CA TYR A 71 2.22 23.95 1.70
C TYR A 71 0.87 24.65 1.91
N SER A 72 0.25 24.54 3.09
CA SER A 72 -0.98 25.27 3.41
C SER A 72 -0.75 26.78 3.53
N PHE A 73 0.48 27.20 3.85
CA PHE A 73 0.88 28.60 3.84
C PHE A 73 1.17 29.06 2.40
N GLU A 74 1.95 28.30 1.65
CA GLU A 74 2.31 28.59 0.25
C GLU A 74 1.08 28.65 -0.66
N SER A 75 0.06 27.81 -0.44
CA SER A 75 -1.19 27.82 -1.21
C SER A 75 -2.04 29.08 -1.01
N LYS A 76 -1.76 29.89 0.02
CA LYS A 76 -2.42 31.19 0.21
C LYS A 76 -1.81 32.29 -0.68
N PHE A 77 -0.58 32.10 -1.13
CA PHE A 77 0.18 33.10 -1.90
C PHE A 77 0.52 32.64 -3.32
N THR A 78 0.27 31.37 -3.67
CA THR A 78 0.58 30.79 -4.99
C THR A 78 -0.59 29.99 -5.57
N LYS A 79 -0.53 29.68 -6.88
CA LYS A 79 -1.48 28.77 -7.55
C LYS A 79 -1.26 27.28 -7.20
N TYR A 80 -0.30 26.94 -6.33
CA TYR A 80 -0.01 25.56 -5.95
C TYR A 80 -0.94 25.13 -4.81
N SER A 81 -2.00 24.39 -5.16
CA SER A 81 -2.99 23.92 -4.18
C SER A 81 -2.63 22.55 -3.60
N VAL A 82 -3.17 22.26 -2.42
CA VAL A 82 -3.07 20.94 -1.75
C VAL A 82 -3.53 19.79 -2.66
N LYS A 83 -4.48 20.06 -3.57
CA LYS A 83 -4.95 19.07 -4.58
C LYS A 83 -3.88 18.74 -5.62
N LYS A 84 -3.14 19.75 -6.10
CA LYS A 84 -2.06 19.55 -7.08
C LYS A 84 -0.89 18.79 -6.44
N TYR A 85 -0.60 19.09 -5.18
CA TYR A 85 0.37 18.34 -4.39
C TYR A 85 -0.02 16.87 -4.22
N LEU A 86 -1.30 16.58 -3.95
CA LEU A 86 -1.82 15.21 -3.92
C LEU A 86 -1.57 14.46 -5.23
N LEU A 87 -1.89 15.08 -6.37
CA LEU A 87 -1.69 14.46 -7.69
C LEU A 87 -0.20 14.19 -7.99
N ASP A 88 0.67 15.14 -7.68
CA ASP A 88 2.12 14.98 -7.82
C ASP A 88 2.64 13.81 -6.96
N GLN A 89 2.12 13.67 -5.73
CA GLN A 89 2.47 12.57 -4.85
C GLN A 89 1.92 11.22 -5.31
N THR A 90 0.73 11.16 -5.89
CA THR A 90 0.20 9.93 -6.51
C THR A 90 1.11 9.46 -7.65
N PHE A 91 1.63 10.38 -8.47
CA PHE A 91 2.59 10.04 -9.51
C PHE A 91 3.89 9.48 -8.94
N VAL A 92 4.46 10.13 -7.92
CA VAL A 92 5.64 9.61 -7.21
C VAL A 92 5.37 8.22 -6.63
N GLN A 93 4.18 7.99 -6.08
CA GLN A 93 3.81 6.69 -5.54
C GLN A 93 3.79 5.59 -6.60
N ILE A 94 3.27 5.85 -7.80
CA ILE A 94 3.26 4.86 -8.89
C ILE A 94 4.69 4.43 -9.22
N ILE A 95 5.63 5.38 -9.29
CA ILE A 95 7.06 5.09 -9.53
C ILE A 95 7.62 4.23 -8.38
N LEU A 96 7.33 4.58 -7.13
CA LEU A 96 7.84 3.84 -5.97
C LEU A 96 7.25 2.44 -5.89
N ASN A 97 5.96 2.25 -6.13
CA ASN A 97 5.32 0.94 -6.19
C ASN A 97 5.94 0.07 -7.27
N SER A 98 6.24 0.66 -8.43
CA SER A 98 6.95 -0.02 -9.53
C SER A 98 8.35 -0.46 -9.10
N LEU A 99 9.10 0.41 -8.44
CA LEU A 99 10.44 0.09 -7.93
C LEU A 99 10.39 -1.07 -6.92
N ILE A 100 9.46 -1.02 -5.96
CA ILE A 100 9.30 -2.07 -4.94
C ILE A 100 9.00 -3.41 -5.63
N PHE A 101 8.05 -3.41 -6.56
CA PHE A 101 7.65 -4.62 -7.27
C PHE A 101 8.83 -5.22 -8.05
N ILE A 102 9.56 -4.40 -8.81
CA ILE A 102 10.72 -4.85 -9.59
C ILE A 102 11.83 -5.41 -8.71
N VAL A 103 12.14 -4.76 -7.58
CA VAL A 103 13.22 -5.22 -6.68
C VAL A 103 12.86 -6.56 -6.04
N VAL A 104 11.64 -6.70 -5.50
CA VAL A 104 11.22 -7.96 -4.86
C VAL A 104 11.09 -9.07 -5.91
N LEU A 105 10.52 -8.79 -7.08
CA LEU A 105 10.44 -9.75 -8.18
C LEU A 105 11.83 -10.18 -8.67
N GLY A 106 12.78 -9.24 -8.81
CA GLY A 106 14.14 -9.54 -9.23
C GLY A 106 14.83 -10.52 -8.28
N ILE A 107 14.64 -10.35 -6.98
CA ILE A 107 15.17 -11.27 -5.96
C ILE A 107 14.45 -12.63 -6.01
N ALA A 108 13.12 -12.63 -6.17
CA ALA A 108 12.33 -13.85 -6.31
C ALA A 108 12.77 -14.69 -7.52
N VAL A 109 13.02 -14.05 -8.66
CA VAL A 109 13.50 -14.71 -9.88
C VAL A 109 14.94 -15.20 -9.71
N ALA A 110 15.84 -14.35 -9.21
CA ALA A 110 17.26 -14.66 -9.12
C ALA A 110 17.59 -15.75 -8.10
N PHE A 111 16.95 -15.73 -6.92
CA PHE A 111 17.31 -16.62 -5.81
C PHE A 111 16.31 -17.76 -5.58
N PHE A 112 15.06 -17.64 -6.07
CA PHE A 112 13.98 -18.58 -5.75
C PHE A 112 13.29 -19.18 -6.99
N LYS A 113 13.86 -18.98 -8.18
CA LYS A 113 13.38 -19.53 -9.47
C LYS A 113 11.89 -19.25 -9.75
N PHE A 114 11.45 -18.04 -9.41
CA PHE A 114 10.06 -17.63 -9.58
C PHE A 114 9.60 -17.68 -11.07
N PRO A 115 8.44 -18.27 -11.39
CA PRO A 115 7.95 -18.37 -12.77
C PRO A 115 7.42 -17.04 -13.31
N ILE A 116 8.03 -16.53 -14.38
CA ILE A 116 7.57 -15.31 -15.05
C ILE A 116 6.38 -15.67 -15.95
N THR A 117 5.18 -15.21 -15.56
CA THR A 117 3.92 -15.45 -16.27
C THR A 117 3.23 -14.13 -16.61
N GLY A 118 2.33 -14.14 -17.60
CA GLY A 118 1.53 -12.96 -17.97
C GLY A 118 0.67 -12.41 -16.81
N ASN A 119 0.38 -13.27 -15.83
CA ASN A 119 -0.34 -12.95 -14.60
C ASN A 119 0.36 -11.87 -13.75
N LEU A 120 1.67 -11.71 -13.90
CA LEU A 120 2.44 -10.68 -13.19
C LEU A 120 2.02 -9.26 -13.55
N ALA A 121 1.59 -9.01 -14.78
CA ALA A 121 1.12 -7.69 -15.20
C ALA A 121 -0.18 -7.31 -14.47
N ILE A 122 -1.13 -8.25 -14.37
CA ILE A 122 -2.39 -8.05 -13.63
C ILE A 122 -2.08 -7.85 -12.14
N GLN A 123 -1.18 -8.68 -11.59
CA GLN A 123 -0.76 -8.56 -10.20
C GLN A 123 -0.13 -7.20 -9.90
N PHE A 124 0.75 -6.72 -10.77
CA PHE A 124 1.36 -5.39 -10.66
C PHE A 124 0.32 -4.27 -10.71
N LEU A 125 -0.65 -4.34 -11.62
CA LEU A 125 -1.73 -3.34 -11.73
C LEU A 125 -2.57 -3.29 -10.46
N LEU A 126 -2.99 -4.45 -9.95
CA LEU A 126 -3.80 -4.50 -8.73
C LEU A 126 -3.02 -4.00 -7.50
N LEU A 127 -1.75 -4.37 -7.35
CA LEU A 127 -0.89 -3.86 -6.28
C LEU A 127 -0.67 -2.36 -6.38
N THR A 128 -0.54 -1.82 -7.60
CA THR A 128 -0.43 -0.39 -7.83
C THR A 128 -1.70 0.34 -7.41
N MET A 129 -2.87 -0.19 -7.77
CA MET A 129 -4.16 0.34 -7.31
C MET A 129 -4.24 0.33 -5.78
N MET A 130 -3.86 -0.79 -5.14
CA MET A 130 -3.79 -0.87 -3.68
C MET A 130 -2.82 0.15 -3.08
N GLY A 131 -1.69 0.42 -3.72
CA GLY A 131 -0.76 1.45 -3.26
C GLY A 131 -1.32 2.86 -3.36
N ILE A 132 -2.11 3.16 -4.38
CA ILE A 132 -2.85 4.43 -4.47
C ILE A 132 -3.89 4.52 -3.36
N TYR A 133 -4.66 3.44 -3.11
CA TYR A 133 -5.61 3.34 -2.01
C TYR A 133 -4.98 3.69 -0.66
N PHE A 134 -3.87 3.03 -0.30
CA PHE A 134 -3.18 3.32 0.96
C PHE A 134 -2.49 4.67 0.98
N SER A 135 -2.12 5.22 -0.17
CA SER A 135 -1.57 6.58 -0.22
C SER A 135 -2.62 7.62 0.11
N ILE A 136 -3.88 7.42 -0.32
CA ILE A 136 -4.99 8.31 0.06
C ILE A 136 -5.21 8.24 1.59
N ILE A 137 -5.21 7.04 2.17
CA ILE A 137 -5.29 6.85 3.63
C ILE A 137 -4.11 7.54 4.32
N GLY A 138 -2.89 7.29 3.85
CA GLY A 138 -1.66 7.87 4.38
C GLY A 138 -1.66 9.39 4.29
N PHE A 139 -2.23 9.96 3.24
CA PHE A 139 -2.44 11.40 3.14
C PHE A 139 -3.34 11.93 4.25
N VAL A 140 -4.52 11.33 4.45
CA VAL A 140 -5.46 11.74 5.51
C VAL A 140 -4.80 11.65 6.88
N LEU A 141 -4.10 10.54 7.18
CA LEU A 141 -3.33 10.38 8.40
C LEU A 141 -2.27 11.48 8.55
N GLY A 142 -1.54 11.79 7.48
CA GLY A 142 -0.54 12.84 7.46
C GLY A 142 -1.11 14.25 7.68
N VAL A 143 -2.32 14.52 7.20
CA VAL A 143 -2.97 15.82 7.43
C VAL A 143 -3.49 15.92 8.86
N ARG A 144 -4.01 14.83 9.43
CA ARG A 144 -4.71 14.82 10.72
C ARG A 144 -3.81 14.58 11.93
N LEU A 145 -2.75 13.80 11.78
CA LEU A 145 -1.87 13.41 12.88
C LEU A 145 -0.54 14.15 12.80
N ASP A 146 0.05 14.40 13.96
CA ASP A 146 1.40 14.94 14.06
C ASP A 146 2.45 13.87 13.79
N SER A 147 3.60 14.31 13.27
CA SER A 147 4.68 13.39 12.85
C SER A 147 5.17 12.45 13.96
N GLN A 148 5.12 12.88 15.22
CA GLN A 148 5.46 12.04 16.38
C GLN A 148 4.44 10.93 16.64
N ILE A 149 3.14 11.22 16.50
CA ILE A 149 2.09 10.21 16.64
C ILE A 149 2.26 9.19 15.52
N LEU A 150 2.49 9.65 14.29
CA LEU A 150 2.74 8.79 13.14
C LEU A 150 3.95 7.89 13.34
N ASP A 151 5.03 8.34 13.98
CA ASP A 151 6.17 7.48 14.30
C ASP A 151 5.77 6.26 15.16
N THR A 152 4.85 6.45 16.10
CA THR A 152 4.39 5.39 17.01
C THR A 152 3.32 4.49 16.37
N VAL A 153 2.33 5.08 15.68
CA VAL A 153 1.17 4.32 15.19
C VAL A 153 1.37 3.72 13.80
N SER A 154 2.37 4.16 13.02
CA SER A 154 2.57 3.68 11.66
C SER A 154 2.78 2.17 11.59
N PHE A 155 3.56 1.61 12.52
CA PHE A 155 3.87 0.18 12.49
C PHE A 155 2.65 -0.70 12.81
N PRO A 156 1.89 -0.48 13.89
CA PRO A 156 0.62 -1.18 14.12
C PRO A 156 -0.36 -1.04 12.94
N ILE A 157 -0.48 0.15 12.35
CA ILE A 157 -1.33 0.38 11.19
C ILE A 157 -0.85 -0.42 9.97
N ILE A 158 0.46 -0.50 9.73
CA ILE A 158 1.02 -1.31 8.65
C ILE A 158 0.67 -2.79 8.84
N ILE A 159 0.79 -3.31 10.07
CA ILE A 159 0.41 -4.70 10.37
C ILE A 159 -1.07 -4.92 10.06
N LEU A 160 -1.96 -4.09 10.60
CA LEU A 160 -3.40 -4.20 10.36
C LEU A 160 -3.75 -4.10 8.87
N ALA A 161 -3.10 -3.20 8.13
CA ALA A 161 -3.27 -3.07 6.70
C ALA A 161 -2.76 -4.31 5.94
N SER A 162 -1.61 -4.87 6.34
CA SER A 162 -1.06 -6.08 5.72
C SER A 162 -1.95 -7.29 5.91
N MET A 163 -2.65 -7.38 7.06
CA MET A 163 -3.62 -8.42 7.34
C MET A 163 -4.77 -8.44 6.33
N THR A 164 -5.04 -7.35 5.60
CA THR A 164 -6.15 -7.32 4.61
C THR A 164 -5.90 -8.19 3.38
N ILE A 165 -4.64 -8.53 3.07
CA ILE A 165 -4.26 -9.35 1.91
C ILE A 165 -3.90 -10.79 2.30
N ILE A 166 -3.63 -11.06 3.57
CA ILE A 166 -3.35 -12.41 4.04
C ILE A 166 -4.61 -13.28 3.88
N PRO A 167 -4.57 -14.39 3.14
CA PRO A 167 -5.77 -15.18 2.86
C PRO A 167 -6.10 -16.13 4.02
N PHE A 168 -6.56 -15.58 5.14
CA PHE A 168 -6.87 -16.35 6.35
C PHE A 168 -7.89 -17.47 6.12
N ALA A 169 -8.86 -17.26 5.23
CA ALA A 169 -9.84 -18.28 4.83
C ALA A 169 -9.21 -19.52 4.15
N THR A 170 -8.02 -19.36 3.56
CA THR A 170 -7.25 -20.46 2.94
C THR A 170 -6.15 -21.00 3.85
N LEU A 171 -5.73 -20.23 4.86
CA LEU A 171 -4.64 -20.56 5.77
C LEU A 171 -5.11 -21.16 7.10
N GLY A 172 -6.41 -21.20 7.37
CA GLY A 172 -6.96 -21.76 8.62
C GLY A 172 -8.41 -22.22 8.49
N ALA A 173 -8.90 -22.91 9.51
CA ALA A 173 -10.25 -23.45 9.56
C ALA A 173 -11.29 -22.34 9.29
N LYS A 174 -12.30 -22.66 8.49
CA LYS A 174 -13.38 -21.73 8.07
C LYS A 174 -14.28 -21.27 9.23
N GLU A 175 -14.08 -21.80 10.43
CA GLU A 175 -14.91 -21.58 11.61
C GLU A 175 -14.12 -20.91 12.76
N GLY A 176 -14.85 -20.18 13.64
CA GLY A 176 -14.27 -19.47 14.78
C GLY A 176 -13.65 -18.11 14.44
N PHE A 177 -12.54 -17.76 15.12
CA PHE A 177 -11.88 -16.46 14.99
C PHE A 177 -11.43 -16.13 13.56
N MET A 178 -10.90 -17.13 12.83
CA MET A 178 -10.44 -16.95 11.45
C MET A 178 -11.60 -16.66 10.48
N GLY A 179 -12.78 -17.24 10.73
CA GLY A 179 -14.00 -16.92 10.00
C GLY A 179 -14.49 -15.49 10.25
N LEU A 180 -14.41 -15.01 11.49
CA LEU A 180 -14.71 -13.61 11.84
C LEU A 180 -13.75 -12.62 11.18
N VAL A 181 -12.44 -12.88 11.26
CA VAL A 181 -11.43 -12.04 10.60
C VAL A 181 -11.67 -12.02 9.09
N SER A 182 -11.95 -13.17 8.47
CA SER A 182 -12.22 -13.25 7.04
C SER A 182 -13.46 -12.44 6.62
N LYS A 183 -14.53 -12.44 7.43
CA LYS A 183 -15.71 -11.59 7.18
C LYS A 183 -15.38 -10.11 7.29
N LEU A 184 -14.56 -9.72 8.27
CA LEU A 184 -14.10 -8.34 8.40
C LEU A 184 -13.21 -7.93 7.24
N GLN A 185 -12.36 -8.83 6.72
CA GLN A 185 -11.51 -8.52 5.57
C GLN A 185 -12.30 -8.16 4.31
N MET A 186 -13.53 -8.64 4.14
CA MET A 186 -14.38 -8.34 2.98
C MET A 186 -14.69 -6.85 2.82
N ILE A 187 -14.57 -6.05 3.89
CA ILE A 187 -14.75 -4.59 3.80
C ILE A 187 -13.55 -3.89 3.16
N PHE A 188 -12.45 -4.60 2.90
CA PHE A 188 -11.23 -4.06 2.34
C PHE A 188 -10.96 -4.62 0.94
N PRO A 189 -10.43 -3.81 0.01
CA PRO A 189 -10.11 -4.28 -1.34
C PRO A 189 -9.03 -5.37 -1.34
N GLY A 190 -8.20 -5.46 -0.29
CA GLY A 190 -7.17 -6.49 -0.15
C GLY A 190 -7.70 -7.93 -0.16
N TYR A 191 -8.90 -8.16 0.36
CA TYR A 191 -9.52 -9.50 0.36
C TYR A 191 -9.76 -9.99 -1.07
N TYR A 192 -10.36 -9.13 -1.89
CA TYR A 192 -10.67 -9.44 -3.29
C TYR A 192 -9.41 -9.54 -4.15
N TYR A 193 -8.38 -8.75 -3.86
CA TYR A 193 -7.07 -8.90 -4.50
C TYR A 193 -6.57 -10.35 -4.39
N THR A 194 -6.59 -10.93 -3.20
CA THR A 194 -6.03 -12.27 -3.00
C THR A 194 -6.87 -13.34 -3.70
N ASN A 195 -8.20 -13.20 -3.74
CA ASN A 195 -9.08 -14.10 -4.49
C ASN A 195 -8.81 -14.04 -6.01
N ILE A 196 -8.59 -12.84 -6.55
CA ILE A 196 -8.27 -12.65 -7.98
C ILE A 196 -6.92 -13.30 -8.30
N ILE A 197 -5.88 -13.04 -7.51
CA ILE A 197 -4.55 -13.63 -7.74
C ILE A 197 -4.57 -15.15 -7.58
N ASN A 198 -5.32 -15.68 -6.63
CA ASN A 198 -5.45 -17.11 -6.43
C ASN A 198 -6.14 -17.79 -7.64
N SER A 199 -7.23 -17.19 -8.15
CA SER A 199 -7.94 -17.70 -9.33
C SER A 199 -7.04 -17.72 -10.57
N ILE A 200 -6.35 -16.59 -10.82
CA ILE A 200 -5.41 -16.42 -11.93
C ILE A 200 -4.27 -17.44 -11.85
N SER A 201 -3.69 -17.64 -10.66
CA SER A 201 -2.56 -18.55 -10.48
C SER A 201 -2.96 -20.02 -10.53
N SER A 202 -4.23 -20.33 -10.25
CA SER A 202 -4.80 -21.67 -10.37
C SER A 202 -5.27 -22.01 -11.78
N GLY A 203 -5.07 -21.11 -12.76
CA GLY A 203 -5.54 -21.29 -14.14
C GLY A 203 -7.06 -21.20 -14.31
N LYS A 204 -7.79 -20.70 -13.30
CA LYS A 204 -9.23 -20.47 -13.38
C LYS A 204 -9.51 -19.09 -14.00
N GLU A 205 -10.61 -18.97 -14.71
CA GLU A 205 -11.07 -17.68 -15.21
C GLU A 205 -11.26 -16.68 -14.05
N ILE A 206 -10.92 -15.43 -14.31
CA ILE A 206 -11.11 -14.36 -13.34
C ILE A 206 -12.60 -14.18 -13.11
N ASN A 207 -13.06 -14.41 -11.88
CA ASN A 207 -14.44 -14.12 -11.53
C ASN A 207 -14.66 -12.61 -11.60
N LEU A 208 -15.46 -12.17 -12.57
CA LEU A 208 -15.82 -10.76 -12.77
C LEU A 208 -16.41 -10.14 -11.50
N THR A 209 -17.09 -10.94 -10.68
CA THR A 209 -17.68 -10.53 -9.41
C THR A 209 -16.61 -10.05 -8.43
N ASP A 210 -15.49 -10.78 -8.31
CA ASP A 210 -14.41 -10.40 -7.40
C ASP A 210 -13.74 -9.09 -7.84
N PHE A 211 -13.63 -8.88 -9.15
CA PHE A 211 -13.12 -7.62 -9.71
C PHE A 211 -14.08 -6.45 -9.46
N ILE A 212 -15.39 -6.63 -9.66
CA ILE A 212 -16.40 -5.61 -9.38
C ILE A 212 -16.42 -5.26 -7.88
N LEU A 213 -16.34 -6.27 -7.01
CA LEU A 213 -16.30 -6.06 -5.56
C LEU A 213 -15.01 -5.35 -5.14
N PHE A 214 -13.86 -5.70 -5.73
CA PHE A 214 -12.60 -4.97 -5.52
C PHE A 214 -12.76 -3.47 -5.80
N VAL A 215 -13.30 -3.10 -6.97
CA VAL A 215 -13.49 -1.69 -7.36
C VAL A 215 -14.55 -1.00 -6.49
N THR A 216 -15.65 -1.68 -6.19
CA THR A 216 -16.74 -1.12 -5.38
C THR A 216 -16.27 -0.80 -3.97
N VAL A 217 -15.62 -1.75 -3.32
CA VAL A 217 -15.09 -1.58 -1.95
C VAL A 217 -13.95 -0.57 -1.93
N PHE A 218 -13.11 -0.52 -2.96
CA PHE A 218 -12.11 0.53 -3.12
C PHE A 218 -12.74 1.93 -3.10
N ILE A 219 -13.78 2.16 -3.90
CA ILE A 219 -14.46 3.47 -4.00
C ILE A 219 -15.17 3.81 -2.70
N LEU A 220 -15.93 2.86 -2.14
CA LEU A 220 -16.70 3.06 -0.91
C LEU A 220 -15.82 3.43 0.28
N ASN A 221 -14.63 2.85 0.40
CA ASN A 221 -13.69 3.19 1.47
C ASN A 221 -13.03 4.56 1.29
N ILE A 222 -12.83 5.03 0.05
CA ILE A 222 -12.22 6.33 -0.23
C ILE A 222 -13.21 7.48 -0.03
N LEU A 223 -14.50 7.25 -0.30
CA LEU A 223 -15.54 8.29 -0.19
C LEU A 223 -15.57 9.00 1.19
N PRO A 224 -15.59 8.29 2.34
CA PRO A 224 -15.52 8.93 3.66
C PRO A 224 -14.23 9.74 3.89
N LEU A 225 -13.11 9.26 3.34
CA LEU A 225 -11.80 9.90 3.52
C LEU A 225 -11.75 11.28 2.87
N TYR A 226 -12.51 11.51 1.79
CA TYR A 226 -12.62 12.82 1.15
C TYR A 226 -13.15 13.90 2.11
N PHE A 227 -14.15 13.54 2.94
CA PHE A 227 -14.72 14.47 3.94
C PHE A 227 -13.77 14.73 5.12
N LEU A 228 -12.81 13.83 5.34
CA LEU A 228 -11.81 13.98 6.40
C LEU A 228 -10.63 14.86 6.00
N VAL A 229 -10.48 15.28 4.74
CA VAL A 229 -9.43 16.21 4.34
C VAL A 229 -9.84 17.65 4.73
N PRO A 230 -9.17 18.30 5.72
CA PRO A 230 -9.50 19.67 6.07
C PRO A 230 -9.19 20.63 4.93
N LYS A 231 -10.10 21.57 4.66
CA LYS A 231 -9.94 22.59 3.62
C LYS A 231 -8.84 23.61 3.96
N VAL A 232 -8.54 23.80 5.25
CA VAL A 232 -7.47 24.65 5.78
C VAL A 232 -6.95 24.00 7.06
N LYS A 233 -5.64 23.75 7.18
CA LYS A 233 -5.04 23.32 8.45
C LYS A 233 -4.86 24.59 9.29
N PHE A 234 -5.63 24.76 10.37
CA PHE A 234 -5.38 25.83 11.33
C PHE A 234 -3.99 25.62 11.91
N VAL A 235 -3.08 26.54 11.61
CA VAL A 235 -1.78 26.61 12.27
C VAL A 235 -2.09 26.93 13.73
N LYS A 236 -1.97 25.94 14.63
CA LYS A 236 -1.89 26.24 16.06
C LYS A 236 -0.61 27.05 16.24
N ALA A 237 -0.77 28.33 16.52
CA ALA A 237 0.31 29.14 17.08
C ALA A 237 0.79 28.40 18.34
N LYS A 238 2.08 28.04 18.35
CA LYS A 238 2.77 27.64 19.57
C LYS A 238 3.19 28.89 20.30
#